data_AF-A0AAU5VS08-F1
#
_entry.id   AF-A0AAU5VS08-F1
#
_cell.length_a   1.000
_cell.length_b   1.000
_cell.length_c   1.000
_cell.angle_alpha   90.00
_cell.angle_beta   90.00
_cell.angle_gamma   90.00
#
_symmetry.space_group_name_H-M   'P 1'
#
loop_
_entity.id
_entity.type
_entity.pdbx_description
1 polymer ?
#
loop_
_entity_poly.entity_id
_entity_poly.type
_entity_poly.pdbx_seq_one_letter_code
_entity_poly.pdbx_strand_id
1 'polypeptide(L)'
;MSEPLTTPGEGFHPHLHEAQGRAAAPLRTRLHHIRADALDGDTAQTGGMRRFSAVSGKAVGSEKLWMGQTHVAPATSSSDHHHGESETAIHVVSGHPEFVFLDDSGEEPEEVRLRTSPGDYIFVPPFVPHREENPDPTEEAVVVIARSTQEAIVVNLPRLYALDPDATTG
;
A
#
# COMPACT_ATOMS: atom_id res chain seq x y z
N MET A 1 -6.52 -14.52 37.47
CA MET A 1 -6.90 -15.35 36.30
C MET A 1 -6.52 -14.52 35.09
N SER A 2 -5.31 -14.72 34.58
CA SER A 2 -4.81 -13.97 33.42
C SER A 2 -5.06 -14.80 32.17
N GLU A 3 -5.80 -14.24 31.22
CA GLU A 3 -5.97 -14.83 29.89
C GLU A 3 -4.62 -14.80 29.14
N PRO A 4 -4.29 -15.81 28.32
CA PRO A 4 -3.07 -15.77 27.54
C PRO A 4 -3.26 -14.82 26.34
N LEU A 5 -2.28 -13.95 26.11
CA LEU A 5 -2.18 -13.17 24.89
C LEU A 5 -2.00 -14.14 23.70
N THR A 6 -2.87 -14.01 22.71
CA THR A 6 -2.67 -14.65 21.41
C THR A 6 -1.44 -14.07 20.72
N THR A 7 -0.44 -14.90 20.44
CA THR A 7 0.73 -14.53 19.63
C THR A 7 0.29 -14.25 18.19
N PRO A 8 0.64 -13.10 17.58
CA PRO A 8 0.41 -12.87 16.16
C PRO A 8 1.14 -13.94 15.34
N GLY A 9 0.40 -14.73 14.56
CA GLY A 9 0.95 -15.78 13.67
C GLY A 9 0.58 -17.22 14.02
N GLU A 10 0.00 -17.50 15.18
CA GLU A 10 -0.53 -18.84 15.52
C GLU A 10 -2.03 -18.96 15.19
N GLY A 11 -2.40 -18.61 13.96
CA GLY A 11 -3.71 -18.95 13.43
C GLY A 11 -3.80 -20.47 13.19
N PHE A 12 -4.88 -21.10 13.62
CA PHE A 12 -5.18 -22.49 13.27
C PHE A 12 -5.34 -22.61 11.75
N HIS A 13 -4.35 -23.22 11.07
CA HIS A 13 -4.38 -23.49 9.64
C HIS A 13 -4.69 -24.97 9.40
N PRO A 14 -5.94 -25.35 9.06
CA PRO A 14 -6.22 -26.72 8.69
C PRO A 14 -5.38 -27.08 7.46
N HIS A 15 -4.59 -28.16 7.56
CA HIS A 15 -3.77 -28.68 6.47
C HIS A 15 -4.65 -29.03 5.26
N LEU A 16 -4.68 -28.15 4.27
CA LEU A 16 -5.28 -28.43 2.98
C LEU A 16 -4.20 -29.08 2.09
N HIS A 17 -4.46 -30.31 1.69
CA HIS A 17 -3.60 -31.08 0.80
C HIS A 17 -3.40 -30.34 -0.53
N GLU A 18 -2.16 -30.26 -1.01
CA GLU A 18 -1.87 -29.84 -2.39
C GLU A 18 -2.50 -30.83 -3.37
N ALA A 19 -3.56 -30.41 -4.06
CA ALA A 19 -4.14 -31.16 -5.16
C ALA A 19 -3.34 -30.91 -6.44
N GLN A 20 -2.21 -31.61 -6.60
CA GLN A 20 -1.49 -31.63 -7.87
C GLN A 20 -2.29 -32.44 -8.91
N GLY A 21 -2.61 -31.82 -10.05
CA GLY A 21 -3.16 -32.52 -11.23
C GLY A 21 -4.59 -32.19 -11.67
N ARG A 22 -5.29 -31.25 -11.01
CA ARG A 22 -6.59 -30.74 -11.50
C ARG A 22 -6.35 -29.51 -12.36
N ALA A 23 -6.99 -29.42 -13.53
CA ALA A 23 -7.01 -28.17 -14.30
C ALA A 23 -7.36 -27.02 -13.35
N ALA A 24 -6.57 -25.95 -13.36
CA ALA A 24 -6.76 -24.85 -12.42
C ALA A 24 -8.19 -24.32 -12.59
N ALA A 25 -9.03 -24.54 -11.58
CA ALA A 25 -10.39 -24.05 -11.62
C ALA A 25 -10.35 -22.51 -11.79
N PRO A 26 -11.39 -21.88 -12.37
CA PRO A 26 -11.38 -20.43 -12.58
C PRO A 26 -11.14 -19.69 -11.26
N LEU A 27 -10.24 -18.70 -11.27
CA LEU A 27 -9.86 -17.96 -10.05
C LEU A 27 -11.11 -17.35 -9.36
N ARG A 28 -12.10 -16.91 -10.13
CA ARG A 28 -13.28 -16.18 -9.62
C ARG A 28 -14.38 -17.05 -9.01
N THR A 29 -14.16 -18.36 -8.88
CA THR A 29 -15.18 -19.31 -8.40
C THR A 29 -14.91 -19.87 -7.00
N ARG A 30 -13.87 -19.37 -6.32
CA ARG A 30 -13.43 -19.85 -5.01
C ARG A 30 -12.81 -18.74 -4.16
N LEU A 31 -12.72 -19.00 -2.86
CA LEU A 31 -11.87 -18.20 -1.97
C LEU A 31 -10.39 -18.54 -2.20
N HIS A 32 -9.52 -17.56 -1.98
CA HIS A 32 -8.08 -17.71 -2.04
C HIS A 32 -7.47 -17.32 -0.71
N HIS A 33 -6.57 -18.16 -0.22
CA HIS A 33 -5.73 -17.87 0.94
C HIS A 33 -4.32 -17.59 0.41
N ILE A 34 -3.84 -16.36 0.62
CA ILE A 34 -2.45 -15.97 0.36
C ILE A 34 -1.75 -15.89 1.71
N ARG A 35 -0.68 -16.66 1.87
CA ARG A 35 0.12 -16.62 3.10
C ARG A 35 1.03 -15.39 3.10
N ALA A 36 1.34 -14.87 4.28
CA ALA A 36 2.23 -13.71 4.44
C ALA A 36 3.65 -13.95 3.90
N ASP A 37 4.10 -15.21 3.83
CA ASP A 37 5.42 -15.62 3.30
C ASP A 37 5.40 -15.91 1.78
N ALA A 38 4.27 -15.75 1.11
CA ALA A 38 4.05 -16.15 -0.29
C ALA A 38 3.67 -14.96 -1.20
N LEU A 39 4.09 -13.75 -0.85
CA LEU A 39 3.79 -12.55 -1.64
C LEU A 39 4.60 -12.51 -2.94
N ASP A 40 3.99 -12.01 -4.01
CA ASP A 40 4.63 -11.86 -5.32
C ASP A 40 5.51 -10.59 -5.32
N GLY A 41 6.82 -10.76 -5.44
CA GLY A 41 7.80 -9.67 -5.54
C GLY A 41 8.00 -9.11 -6.95
N ASP A 42 7.38 -9.71 -7.98
CA ASP A 42 7.41 -9.27 -9.37
C ASP A 42 6.52 -8.03 -9.57
N THR A 43 6.91 -6.94 -8.93
CA THR A 43 6.26 -5.62 -8.99
C THR A 43 7.31 -4.54 -9.24
N ALA A 44 6.86 -3.34 -9.63
CA ALA A 44 7.77 -2.22 -9.86
C ALA A 44 8.46 -1.81 -8.55
N GLN A 45 9.79 -1.77 -8.56
CA GLN A 45 10.62 -1.43 -7.40
C GLN A 45 11.32 -0.09 -7.62
N THR A 46 11.50 0.65 -6.53
CA THR A 46 12.30 1.89 -6.51
C THR A 46 13.36 1.77 -5.41
N GLY A 47 14.43 2.57 -5.51
CA GLY A 47 15.48 2.56 -4.48
C GLY A 47 14.88 2.76 -3.09
N GLY A 48 15.19 1.87 -2.16
CA GLY A 48 14.69 1.93 -0.78
C GLY A 48 13.23 1.49 -0.57
N MET A 49 12.47 1.15 -1.61
CA MET A 49 11.07 0.71 -1.47
C MET A 49 10.82 -0.61 -2.18
N ARG A 50 10.56 -1.66 -1.39
CA ARG A 50 10.24 -3.00 -1.90
C ARG A 50 8.73 -3.24 -1.81
N ARG A 51 8.12 -3.58 -2.93
CA ARG A 51 6.68 -3.78 -3.09
C ARG A 51 6.39 -5.25 -3.37
N PHE A 52 5.34 -5.75 -2.73
CA PHE A 52 4.91 -7.14 -2.82
C PHE A 52 3.40 -7.18 -3.04
N SER A 53 2.94 -8.03 -3.96
CA SER A 53 1.52 -8.22 -4.26
C SER A 53 0.97 -9.43 -3.51
N ALA A 54 -0.18 -9.25 -2.84
CA ALA A 54 -0.94 -10.34 -2.23
C ALA A 54 -2.20 -10.64 -3.06
N VAL A 55 -3.04 -9.62 -3.26
CA VAL A 55 -4.30 -9.71 -4.00
C VAL A 55 -4.17 -8.92 -5.30
N SER A 56 -4.36 -9.59 -6.44
CA SER A 56 -4.36 -8.95 -7.75
C SER A 56 -5.15 -9.79 -8.77
N GLY A 57 -5.38 -9.23 -9.95
CA GLY A 57 -5.96 -9.95 -11.10
C GLY A 57 -5.12 -11.16 -11.47
N LYS A 58 -3.79 -11.01 -11.52
CA LYS A 58 -2.84 -12.10 -11.80
C LYS A 58 -2.90 -13.19 -10.73
N ALA A 59 -2.86 -12.81 -9.45
CA ALA A 59 -2.76 -13.78 -8.36
C ALA A 59 -4.08 -14.52 -8.07
N VAL A 60 -5.19 -13.79 -8.01
CA VAL A 60 -6.48 -14.33 -7.52
C VAL A 60 -7.68 -13.94 -8.37
N GLY A 61 -7.47 -13.31 -9.53
CA GLY A 61 -8.55 -12.89 -10.43
C GLY A 61 -9.34 -11.69 -9.91
N SER A 62 -8.73 -10.85 -9.06
CA SER A 62 -9.34 -9.60 -8.61
C SER A 62 -9.50 -8.61 -9.77
N GLU A 63 -10.65 -7.95 -9.84
CA GLU A 63 -10.96 -6.96 -10.87
C GLU A 63 -10.94 -5.53 -10.33
N LYS A 64 -11.31 -5.35 -9.06
CA LYS A 64 -11.56 -4.03 -8.48
C LYS A 64 -10.54 -3.59 -7.44
N LEU A 65 -9.76 -4.53 -6.93
CA LEU A 65 -8.82 -4.28 -5.84
C LEU A 65 -7.49 -4.91 -6.16
N TRP A 66 -6.43 -4.16 -5.96
CA TRP A 66 -5.10 -4.68 -5.75
C TRP A 66 -4.73 -4.46 -4.29
N MET A 67 -4.06 -5.42 -3.65
CA MET A 67 -3.57 -5.25 -2.28
C MET A 67 -2.21 -5.90 -2.11
N GLY A 68 -1.31 -5.24 -1.39
CA GLY A 68 0.04 -5.69 -1.19
C GLY A 68 0.74 -4.98 -0.04
N GLN A 69 2.02 -5.26 0.14
CA GLN A 69 2.87 -4.62 1.14
C GLN A 69 3.93 -3.76 0.46
N THR A 70 4.25 -2.64 1.09
CA THR A 70 5.45 -1.86 0.77
C THR A 70 6.32 -1.80 2.01
N HIS A 71 7.57 -2.21 1.84
CA HIS A 71 8.65 -2.08 2.80
C HIS A 71 9.48 -0.87 2.42
N VAL A 72 9.52 0.14 3.28
CA VAL A 72 10.23 1.39 3.09
C VAL A 72 11.46 1.37 3.98
N ALA A 73 12.63 1.29 3.36
CA ALA A 73 13.91 1.26 4.03
C ALA A 73 14.13 2.50 4.90
N PRO A 74 15.04 2.45 5.87
CA PRO A 74 15.40 3.62 6.67
C PRO A 74 15.86 4.80 5.80
N ALA A 75 15.64 6.02 6.28
CA ALA A 75 16.03 7.27 5.63
C ALA A 75 15.67 7.34 4.14
N THR A 76 14.48 6.86 3.78
CA THR A 76 14.01 6.77 2.39
C THR A 76 12.88 7.77 2.17
N SER A 77 12.89 8.43 1.02
CA SER A 77 11.83 9.32 0.55
C SER A 77 11.52 8.98 -0.90
N SER A 78 10.24 8.93 -1.26
CA SER A 78 9.82 8.83 -2.65
C SER A 78 10.07 10.14 -3.39
N SER A 79 9.97 10.12 -4.72
CA SER A 79 9.73 11.37 -5.46
C SER A 79 8.31 11.87 -5.20
N ASP A 80 8.09 13.17 -5.43
CA ASP A 80 6.75 13.73 -5.49
C ASP A 80 5.99 13.11 -6.66
N HIS A 81 4.78 12.63 -6.41
CA HIS A 81 4.00 11.93 -7.42
C HIS A 81 2.49 11.94 -7.12
N HIS A 82 1.69 11.46 -8.07
CA HIS A 82 0.30 11.08 -7.82
C HIS A 82 -0.04 9.74 -8.48
N HIS A 83 -1.14 9.12 -8.05
CA HIS A 83 -1.61 7.83 -8.57
C HIS A 83 -2.68 7.92 -9.66
N GLY A 84 -2.87 9.10 -10.25
CA GLY A 84 -3.84 9.29 -11.33
C GLY A 84 -5.24 9.03 -10.80
N GLU A 85 -6.05 8.26 -11.53
CA GLU A 85 -7.42 7.92 -11.12
C GLU A 85 -7.51 6.91 -9.96
N SER A 86 -6.39 6.34 -9.51
CA SER A 86 -6.41 5.34 -8.45
C SER A 86 -6.72 5.96 -7.10
N GLU A 87 -7.71 5.39 -6.42
CA GLU A 87 -7.86 5.54 -4.97
C GLU A 87 -6.86 4.60 -4.29
N THR A 88 -6.21 5.08 -3.24
CA THR A 88 -5.25 4.28 -2.47
C THR A 88 -5.54 4.39 -0.98
N ALA A 89 -5.70 3.25 -0.31
CA ALA A 89 -5.79 3.14 1.13
C ALA A 89 -4.53 2.46 1.66
N ILE A 90 -3.98 2.98 2.75
CA ILE A 90 -2.73 2.52 3.35
C ILE A 90 -2.98 2.24 4.83
N HIS A 91 -2.46 1.13 5.31
CA HIS A 91 -2.46 0.77 6.73
C HIS A 91 -1.03 0.54 7.21
N VAL A 92 -0.67 1.16 8.32
CA VAL A 92 0.69 1.06 8.88
C VAL A 92 0.81 -0.18 9.76
N VAL A 93 1.68 -1.10 9.34
CA VAL A 93 1.93 -2.35 10.07
C VAL A 93 3.05 -2.17 11.10
N SER A 94 4.14 -1.51 10.72
CA SER A 94 5.29 -1.25 11.59
C SER A 94 6.07 0.00 11.16
N GLY A 95 6.91 0.54 12.04
CA GLY A 95 7.65 1.78 11.84
C GLY A 95 6.75 3.02 11.89
N HIS A 96 7.32 4.16 11.49
CA HIS A 96 6.67 5.48 11.60
C HIS A 96 6.80 6.27 10.28
N PRO A 97 6.21 5.78 9.18
CA PRO A 97 6.26 6.50 7.92
C PRO A 97 5.47 7.81 8.01
N GLU A 98 5.82 8.74 7.15
CA GLU A 98 5.16 10.03 7.03
C GLU A 98 4.67 10.23 5.59
N PHE A 99 3.53 10.89 5.45
CA PHE A 99 2.92 11.20 4.16
C PHE A 99 2.82 12.71 4.02
N VAL A 100 3.42 13.24 2.96
CA VAL A 100 3.55 14.69 2.79
C VAL A 100 2.78 15.14 1.55
N PHE A 101 1.97 16.18 1.70
CA PHE A 101 1.24 16.83 0.62
C PHE A 101 1.24 18.35 0.83
N LEU A 102 0.87 19.11 -0.20
CA LEU A 102 0.69 20.56 -0.07
C LEU A 102 -0.80 20.86 0.19
N ASP A 103 -1.09 21.54 1.29
CA ASP A 103 -2.42 22.04 1.64
C ASP A 103 -2.49 23.54 1.34
N ASP A 104 -3.51 23.97 0.62
CA ASP A 104 -3.79 25.37 0.28
C ASP A 104 -5.09 25.89 0.90
N SER A 105 -5.66 25.16 1.86
CA SER A 105 -6.86 25.60 2.59
C SER A 105 -6.61 26.78 3.55
N GLY A 106 -5.35 27.10 3.84
CA GLY A 106 -4.90 28.23 4.65
C GLY A 106 -4.75 29.55 3.88
N GLU A 107 -4.14 30.55 4.53
CA GLU A 107 -3.85 31.84 3.87
C GLU A 107 -2.77 31.69 2.79
N GLU A 108 -1.82 30.78 2.98
CA GLU A 108 -0.73 30.46 2.05
C GLU A 108 -0.58 28.94 1.97
N PRO A 109 -0.19 28.37 0.81
CA PRO A 109 0.06 26.95 0.70
C PRO A 109 1.21 26.47 1.59
N GLU A 110 1.02 25.38 2.31
CA GLU A 110 2.03 24.79 3.20
C GLU A 110 2.16 23.27 3.04
N GLU A 111 3.37 22.76 3.26
CA GLU A 111 3.58 21.31 3.30
C GLU A 111 3.05 20.74 4.61
N VAL A 112 2.03 19.89 4.50
CA VAL A 112 1.47 19.16 5.63
C VAL A 112 2.08 17.76 5.67
N ARG A 113 2.55 17.38 6.85
CA ARG A 113 3.12 16.06 7.12
C ARG A 113 2.21 15.27 8.07
N LEU A 114 1.62 14.21 7.54
CA LEU A 114 0.87 13.24 8.32
C LEU A 114 1.85 12.25 8.94
N ARG A 115 2.11 12.38 10.23
CA ARG A 115 2.94 11.45 11.01
C ARG A 115 2.10 10.28 11.47
N THR A 116 2.50 9.07 11.13
CA THR A 116 1.72 7.86 11.43
C THR A 116 2.46 6.92 12.37
N SER A 117 1.71 6.03 13.00
CA SER A 117 2.17 4.96 13.88
C SER A 117 1.51 3.64 13.49
N PRO A 118 2.04 2.48 13.95
CA PRO A 118 1.41 1.19 13.69
C PRO A 118 -0.06 1.17 14.14
N GLY A 119 -0.95 0.74 13.25
CA GLY A 119 -2.40 0.80 13.47
C GLY A 119 -3.11 1.90 12.68
N ASP A 120 -2.40 2.95 12.26
CA ASP A 120 -3.01 4.08 11.55
C ASP A 120 -3.38 3.76 10.09
N TYR A 121 -4.26 4.58 9.55
CA TYR A 121 -4.76 4.51 8.18
C TYR A 121 -4.55 5.83 7.46
N ILE A 122 -4.20 5.76 6.18
CA ILE A 122 -4.09 6.90 5.27
C ILE A 122 -4.93 6.61 4.03
N PHE A 123 -5.64 7.63 3.56
CA PHE A 123 -6.32 7.60 2.28
C PHE A 123 -5.67 8.65 1.37
N VAL A 124 -5.28 8.21 0.17
CA VAL A 124 -4.78 9.08 -0.89
C VAL A 124 -5.85 9.12 -1.98
N PRO A 125 -6.51 10.28 -2.16
CA PRO A 125 -7.47 10.47 -3.23
C PRO A 125 -6.80 10.46 -4.61
N PRO A 126 -7.57 10.25 -5.69
CA PRO A 126 -7.08 10.39 -7.05
C PRO A 126 -6.40 11.74 -7.28
N PHE A 127 -5.33 11.73 -8.07
CA PHE A 127 -4.56 12.90 -8.53
C PHE A 127 -3.87 13.76 -7.48
N VAL A 128 -4.07 13.52 -6.18
CA VAL A 128 -3.44 14.32 -5.11
C VAL A 128 -1.92 14.12 -5.13
N PRO A 129 -1.11 15.17 -5.35
CA PRO A 129 0.34 15.09 -5.24
C PRO A 129 0.78 14.80 -3.81
N HIS A 130 1.64 13.81 -3.64
CA HIS A 130 2.20 13.46 -2.34
C HIS A 130 3.57 12.79 -2.48
N ARG A 131 4.23 12.61 -1.35
CA ARG A 131 5.41 11.75 -1.20
C ARG A 131 5.30 10.93 0.09
N GLU A 132 5.84 9.72 0.06
CA GLU A 132 6.01 8.90 1.26
C GLU A 132 7.45 8.97 1.76
N GLU A 133 7.60 9.08 3.07
CA GLU A 133 8.88 9.16 3.74
C GLU A 133 8.95 8.12 4.86
N ASN A 134 10.13 7.52 5.03
CA ASN A 134 10.52 6.88 6.27
C ASN A 134 11.73 7.66 6.82
N PRO A 135 11.50 8.62 7.74
CA PRO A 135 12.57 9.46 8.26
C PRO A 135 13.45 8.75 9.29
N ASP A 136 13.03 7.57 9.80
CA ASP A 136 13.85 6.85 10.76
C ASP A 136 15.17 6.41 10.11
N PRO A 137 16.34 6.70 10.71
CA PRO A 137 17.63 6.37 10.11
C PRO A 137 18.00 4.89 10.20
N THR A 138 17.26 4.09 10.97
CA THR A 138 17.61 2.70 11.29
C THR A 138 16.48 1.68 11.15
N GLU A 139 15.22 2.10 11.29
CA GLU A 139 14.04 1.22 11.29
C GLU A 139 13.35 1.19 9.91
N GLU A 140 12.99 0.00 9.44
CA GLU A 140 12.14 -0.17 8.24
C GLU A 140 10.68 0.10 8.61
N ALA A 141 9.97 0.87 7.78
CA ALA A 141 8.52 0.99 7.86
C ALA A 141 7.85 -0.03 6.92
N VAL A 142 6.78 -0.66 7.38
CA VAL A 142 5.99 -1.59 6.57
C VAL A 142 4.55 -1.14 6.54
N VAL A 143 4.00 -1.01 5.33
CA VAL A 143 2.62 -0.63 5.11
C VAL A 143 1.90 -1.66 4.22
N VAL A 144 0.62 -1.88 4.48
CA VAL A 144 -0.29 -2.54 3.52
C VAL A 144 -0.92 -1.45 2.65
N ILE A 145 -0.90 -1.65 1.34
CA ILE A 145 -1.51 -0.75 0.37
C ILE A 145 -2.63 -1.50 -0.34
N ALA A 146 -3.81 -0.91 -0.39
CA ALA A 146 -4.92 -1.31 -1.24
C ALA A 146 -5.20 -0.21 -2.26
N ARG A 147 -5.38 -0.56 -3.53
CA ARG A 147 -5.71 0.40 -4.59
C ARG A 147 -6.82 -0.11 -5.52
N SER A 148 -7.53 0.81 -6.14
CA SER A 148 -8.65 0.49 -7.04
C SER A 148 -8.20 -0.01 -8.43
N THR A 149 -6.94 0.24 -8.83
CA THR A 149 -6.39 -0.21 -10.11
C THR A 149 -5.52 -1.46 -9.98
N GLN A 150 -5.57 -2.34 -10.98
CA GLN A 150 -4.70 -3.53 -10.99
C GLN A 150 -3.23 -3.15 -11.23
N GLU A 151 -2.99 -2.33 -12.25
CA GLU A 151 -1.66 -1.80 -12.54
C GLU A 151 -1.36 -0.57 -11.70
N ALA A 152 -0.08 -0.40 -11.35
CA ALA A 152 0.38 0.76 -10.61
C ALA A 152 0.36 1.98 -11.53
N ILE A 153 -0.36 3.02 -11.13
CA ILE A 153 -0.25 4.33 -11.75
C ILE A 153 0.67 5.17 -10.87
N VAL A 154 1.76 5.66 -11.45
CA VAL A 154 2.69 6.59 -10.80
C VAL A 154 3.06 7.66 -11.82
N VAL A 155 2.65 8.89 -11.56
CA VAL A 155 3.03 10.05 -12.35
C VAL A 155 3.98 10.89 -11.49
N ASN A 156 5.26 10.88 -11.85
CA ASN A 156 6.28 11.66 -11.14
C ASN A 156 6.13 13.15 -11.44
N LEU A 157 6.30 13.96 -10.41
CA LEU A 157 6.13 15.41 -10.44
C LEU A 157 7.45 16.10 -10.06
N PRO A 158 7.71 17.31 -10.58
CA PRO A 158 8.90 18.08 -10.21
C PRO A 158 8.81 18.70 -8.81
N ARG A 159 7.59 18.84 -8.26
CA ARG A 159 7.29 19.35 -6.92
C ARG A 159 5.85 19.03 -6.52
N LEU A 160 5.55 19.07 -5.22
CA LEU A 160 4.18 19.12 -4.70
C LEU A 160 3.44 20.40 -5.12
N TYR A 161 2.14 20.26 -5.31
CA TYR A 161 1.18 21.35 -5.49
C TYR A 161 -0.17 20.91 -4.90
N ALA A 162 -1.00 21.88 -4.49
CA ALA A 162 -2.34 21.59 -4.03
C ALA A 162 -3.23 21.30 -5.26
N LEU A 163 -3.99 20.21 -5.20
CA LEU A 163 -4.86 19.81 -6.30
C LEU A 163 -6.08 20.73 -6.35
N ASP A 164 -6.25 21.43 -7.46
CA ASP A 164 -7.47 22.19 -7.73
C ASP A 164 -8.65 21.20 -7.92
N PRO A 165 -9.67 21.24 -7.04
CA PRO A 165 -10.80 20.31 -7.12
C PRO A 165 -11.59 20.45 -8.43
N ASP A 166 -11.56 21.61 -9.08
CA ASP A 166 -12.30 21.87 -10.32
C ASP A 166 -11.52 21.42 -11.57
N ALA A 167 -10.21 21.20 -11.47
CA ALA A 167 -9.35 20.80 -12.59
C ALA A 167 -9.54 19.35 -13.05
N THR A 168 -10.23 18.52 -12.26
CA THR A 168 -10.44 17.09 -12.57
C THR A 168 -11.73 16.77 -13.34
N THR A 169 -12.52 17.80 -13.70
CA THR A 169 -13.80 17.65 -14.44
C THR A 169 -13.69 17.99 -15.94
N GLY A 170 -12.47 18.10 -16.48
CA GLY A 170 -12.19 18.50 -17.88
C GLY A 170 -11.92 17.34 -18.83
#